data_AF-A0A6V7K7Y6-F1
#
_entry.id   AF-A0A6V7K7Y6-F1
#
_cell.length_a   1.000
_cell.length_b   1.000
_cell.length_c   1.000
_cell.angle_alpha   90.00
_cell.angle_beta   90.00
_cell.angle_gamma   90.00
#
_symmetry.space_group_name_H-M   'P 1'
#
loop_
_entity.id
_entity.type
_entity.pdbx_description
1 polymer ?
#
loop_
_entity_poly.entity_id
_entity_poly.type
_entity_poly.pdbx_seq_one_letter_code
_entity_poly.pdbx_strand_id
1 'polypeptide(L)'
;LIKRQDLNAVLSQLVRPQNDQAHLKIELSKDESDNFILAVATKKTAMHLTRDIADIATYCPEKRPGDKFGLPSGFFVMSEVAEAASAILDTRVTQAITKYSQLVDYIHISDQYSGPKQQ
;
A
#
# COMPACT_ATOMS: atom_id res chain seq x y z
N LEU A 1 11.64 3.93 -18.98
CA LEU A 1 12.86 3.66 -19.77
C LEU A 1 13.92 3.03 -18.85
N ILE A 2 14.48 1.88 -19.21
CA ILE A 2 15.66 1.33 -18.52
C ILE A 2 16.85 2.22 -18.91
N LYS A 3 17.46 2.93 -17.95
CA LYS A 3 18.75 3.61 -18.17
C LYS A 3 19.75 2.57 -18.69
N ARG A 4 20.62 2.93 -19.63
CA ARG A 4 21.68 2.03 -20.15
C ARG A 4 22.35 1.31 -18.97
N GLN A 5 22.22 -0.02 -18.95
CA GLN A 5 22.81 -0.88 -17.94
C GLN A 5 23.94 -1.68 -18.56
N ASP A 6 25.05 -1.74 -17.85
CA ASP A 6 26.24 -2.49 -18.21
C ASP A 6 25.96 -4.00 -18.11
N LEU A 7 26.71 -4.83 -18.84
CA LEU A 7 26.50 -6.30 -18.85
C LEU A 7 26.49 -6.91 -17.43
N ASN A 8 27.35 -6.43 -16.54
CA ASN A 8 27.38 -6.85 -15.13
C ASN A 8 26.10 -6.48 -14.36
N ALA A 9 25.48 -5.35 -14.69
CA ALA A 9 24.21 -4.93 -14.09
C ALA A 9 23.02 -5.79 -14.59
N VAL A 10 23.10 -6.28 -15.83
CA VAL A 10 22.12 -7.23 -16.39
C VAL A 10 22.30 -8.63 -15.77
N LEU A 11 23.54 -9.10 -15.66
CA LEU A 11 23.85 -10.39 -15.03
C LEU A 11 23.49 -10.42 -13.54
N SER A 12 23.69 -9.33 -12.81
CA SER A 12 23.28 -9.25 -11.40
C SER A 12 21.77 -9.24 -11.20
N GLN A 13 20.99 -8.80 -12.20
CA GLN A 13 19.52 -8.89 -12.17
C GLN A 13 19.00 -10.30 -12.41
N LEU A 14 19.69 -11.11 -13.23
CA LEU A 14 19.33 -12.51 -13.45
C LEU A 14 19.45 -13.36 -12.17
N VAL A 15 20.34 -12.98 -11.25
CA VAL A 15 20.54 -13.67 -9.97
C VAL A 15 19.60 -13.13 -8.88
N ARG A 16 18.96 -11.98 -9.12
CA ARG A 16 18.11 -11.35 -8.10
C ARG A 16 16.80 -12.13 -7.98
N PRO A 17 16.44 -12.61 -6.77
CA PRO A 17 15.15 -13.25 -6.57
C PRO A 17 14.04 -12.26 -6.91
N GLN A 18 13.22 -12.62 -7.90
CA GLN A 18 11.95 -11.97 -8.17
C GLN A 18 10.89 -12.73 -7.37
N ASN A 19 10.34 -12.08 -6.36
CA ASN A 19 9.15 -12.61 -5.69
C ASN A 19 7.95 -12.24 -6.57
N ASP A 20 7.16 -13.23 -6.94
CA ASP A 20 5.92 -13.00 -7.67
C ASP A 20 4.95 -12.17 -6.83
N GLN A 21 4.23 -11.25 -7.47
CA GLN A 21 3.21 -10.42 -6.84
C GLN A 21 1.87 -10.62 -7.55
N ALA A 22 0.82 -10.89 -6.78
CA ALA A 22 -0.54 -10.87 -7.27
C ALA A 22 -1.22 -9.57 -6.83
N HIS A 23 -1.71 -8.78 -7.78
CA HIS A 23 -2.46 -7.54 -7.49
C HIS A 23 -3.94 -7.79 -7.73
N LEU A 24 -4.73 -7.76 -6.65
CA LEU A 24 -6.18 -7.85 -6.73
C LEU A 24 -6.75 -6.44 -6.84
N LYS A 25 -7.43 -6.17 -7.96
CA LYS A 25 -8.13 -4.90 -8.20
C LYS A 25 -9.63 -5.17 -8.17
N ILE A 26 -10.31 -4.51 -7.25
CA ILE A 26 -11.74 -4.68 -7.02
C ILE A 26 -12.38 -3.31 -7.20
N GLU A 27 -13.39 -3.22 -8.05
CA GLU A 27 -14.18 -2.00 -8.24
C GLU A 27 -15.34 -2.03 -7.24
N LEU A 28 -15.44 -0.98 -6.42
CA LEU A 28 -16.52 -0.81 -5.46
C LEU A 28 -17.65 0.02 -6.09
N SER A 29 -18.90 -0.29 -5.72
CA SER A 29 -20.07 0.43 -6.20
C SER A 29 -20.09 1.86 -5.64
N LYS A 30 -20.11 2.85 -6.54
CA LYS A 30 -20.03 4.28 -6.21
C LYS A 30 -21.17 4.80 -5.33
N ASP A 31 -22.32 4.13 -5.35
CA ASP A 31 -23.53 4.58 -4.65
C ASP A 31 -23.60 4.09 -3.19
N GLU A 32 -22.77 3.11 -2.81
CA GLU A 32 -22.79 2.49 -1.48
C GLU A 32 -21.51 2.70 -0.67
N SER A 33 -20.41 3.13 -1.30
CA SER A 33 -19.13 3.34 -0.63
C SER A 33 -18.94 4.79 -0.19
N ASP A 34 -18.53 4.99 1.06
CA ASP A 34 -18.04 6.28 1.53
C ASP A 34 -16.78 6.71 0.75
N ASN A 35 -16.65 8.01 0.52
CA ASN A 35 -15.47 8.59 -0.14
C ASN A 35 -14.35 8.77 0.88
N PHE A 36 -13.30 7.96 0.77
CA PHE A 36 -12.08 8.10 1.54
C PHE A 36 -10.92 7.38 0.86
N ILE A 37 -9.71 7.84 1.19
CA ILE A 37 -8.47 7.16 0.79
C ILE A 37 -7.81 6.55 2.03
N LEU A 38 -7.54 5.25 1.94
CA LEU A 38 -6.88 4.47 2.98
C LEU A 38 -5.87 3.50 2.35
N ALA A 39 -4.65 3.50 2.87
CA ALA A 39 -3.62 2.53 2.51
C ALA A 39 -2.93 1.96 3.75
N VAL A 40 -2.78 0.64 3.78
CA VAL A 40 -2.07 -0.12 4.80
C VAL A 40 -0.96 -0.88 4.11
N ALA A 41 0.29 -0.65 4.48
CA ALA A 41 1.41 -1.25 3.77
C ALA A 41 2.60 -1.50 4.69
N THR A 42 3.49 -2.40 4.28
CA THR A 42 4.80 -2.54 4.94
C THR A 42 5.59 -1.24 4.82
N LYS A 43 6.49 -0.95 5.77
CA LYS A 43 7.27 0.30 5.81
C LYS A 43 7.96 0.61 4.48
N LYS A 44 8.54 -0.41 3.83
CA LYS A 44 9.22 -0.24 2.53
C LYS A 44 8.21 0.14 1.45
N THR A 45 7.12 -0.61 1.34
CA THR A 45 6.08 -0.41 0.32
C THR A 45 5.32 0.90 0.55
N ALA A 46 5.04 1.29 1.79
CA ALA A 46 4.44 2.58 2.13
C ALA A 46 5.23 3.76 1.57
N MET A 47 6.57 3.73 1.65
CA MET A 47 7.42 4.78 1.08
C MET A 47 7.33 4.84 -0.46
N HIS A 48 7.20 3.68 -1.12
CA HIS A 48 6.97 3.62 -2.56
C HIS A 48 5.58 4.15 -2.93
N LEU A 49 4.53 3.74 -2.21
CA LEU A 49 3.16 4.17 -2.44
C LEU A 49 2.99 5.69 -2.35
N THR A 50 3.57 6.34 -1.33
CA THR A 50 3.53 7.82 -1.20
C THR A 50 4.21 8.54 -2.37
N ARG A 51 5.22 7.92 -3.01
CA ARG A 51 5.92 8.55 -4.13
C ARG A 51 5.24 8.24 -5.46
N ASP A 52 4.77 7.02 -5.63
CA ASP A 52 4.42 6.44 -6.92
C ASP A 52 2.91 6.54 -7.19
N ILE A 53 2.04 6.64 -6.17
CA ILE A 53 0.58 6.81 -6.35
C ILE A 53 0.14 8.23 -5.98
N ALA A 54 -0.60 8.87 -6.90
CA ALA A 54 -0.92 10.29 -6.79
C ALA A 54 -1.90 10.62 -5.67
N ASP A 55 -2.90 9.77 -5.46
CA ASP A 55 -3.93 9.92 -4.42
C ASP A 55 -3.31 9.89 -3.02
N ILE A 56 -2.56 8.86 -2.66
CA ILE A 56 -1.88 8.73 -1.37
C ILE A 56 -0.95 9.93 -1.13
N ALA A 57 -0.20 10.33 -2.16
CA ALA A 57 0.72 11.47 -2.04
C ALA A 57 0.01 12.80 -1.77
N THR A 58 -1.22 12.95 -2.24
CA THR A 58 -1.97 14.21 -2.19
C THR A 58 -2.85 14.26 -0.93
N TYR A 59 -3.50 13.16 -0.59
CA TYR A 59 -4.56 13.11 0.41
C TYR A 59 -4.13 12.44 1.73
N CYS A 60 -3.04 11.67 1.75
CA CYS A 60 -2.54 10.99 2.96
C CYS A 60 -1.18 11.56 3.42
N PRO A 61 -1.14 12.77 4.02
CA PRO A 61 0.11 13.41 4.42
C PRO A 61 0.79 12.72 5.60
N GLU A 62 0.03 12.04 6.46
CA GLU A 62 0.53 11.42 7.69
C GLU A 62 0.70 9.90 7.53
N LYS A 63 1.88 9.40 7.90
CA LYS A 63 2.20 7.97 7.98
C LYS A 63 2.23 7.55 9.44
N ARG A 64 1.18 6.87 9.89
CA ARG A 64 1.08 6.41 11.29
C ARG A 64 1.60 4.98 11.42
N PRO A 65 2.33 4.65 12.51
CA PRO A 65 2.72 3.28 12.79
C PRO A 65 1.49 2.39 12.96
N GLY A 66 1.51 1.21 12.35
CA GLY A 66 0.42 0.22 12.42
C GLY A 66 0.14 -0.28 13.84
N ASP A 67 1.13 -0.24 14.74
CA ASP A 67 0.98 -0.66 16.13
C ASP A 67 -0.14 0.11 16.86
N LYS A 68 -0.40 1.37 16.48
CA LYS A 68 -1.50 2.18 17.02
C LYS A 68 -2.89 1.64 16.67
N PHE A 69 -2.97 0.82 15.63
CA PHE A 69 -4.19 0.21 15.11
C PHE A 69 -4.21 -1.30 15.35
N GLY A 70 -3.32 -1.84 16.18
CA GLY A 70 -3.25 -3.29 16.45
C GLY A 70 -2.68 -4.13 15.30
N LEU A 71 -1.98 -3.49 14.34
CA LEU A 71 -1.28 -4.19 13.28
C LEU A 71 0.12 -4.63 13.73
N PRO A 72 0.73 -5.64 13.06
CA PRO A 72 2.09 -6.06 13.35
C PRO A 72 3.11 -4.94 13.13
N SER A 73 4.23 -5.04 13.85
CA SER A 73 5.33 -4.11 13.71
C SER A 73 5.87 -4.10 12.28
N GLY A 74 6.12 -2.91 11.77
CA GLY A 74 6.59 -2.70 10.39
C GLY A 74 5.49 -2.39 9.37
N PHE A 75 4.21 -2.42 9.76
CA PHE A 75 3.14 -1.83 8.96
C PHE A 75 2.96 -0.34 9.24
N PHE A 76 2.50 0.38 8.23
CA PHE A 76 2.14 1.78 8.27
C PHE A 76 0.73 1.96 7.71
N VAL A 77 0.00 2.87 8.33
CA VAL A 77 -1.33 3.29 7.91
C VAL A 77 -1.24 4.72 7.39
N MET A 78 -1.70 4.92 6.17
CA MET A 78 -1.82 6.19 5.47
C MET A 78 -3.32 6.39 5.22
N SER A 79 -3.91 7.42 5.79
CA SER A 79 -5.33 7.67 5.65
C SER A 79 -5.58 9.15 5.50
N GLU A 80 -6.53 9.50 4.64
CA GLU A 80 -7.07 10.86 4.56
C GLU A 80 -7.83 11.19 5.86
N VAL A 81 -8.66 10.26 6.32
CA VAL A 81 -9.49 10.42 7.52
C VAL A 81 -9.06 9.43 8.59
N ALA A 82 -8.70 9.93 9.77
CA ALA A 82 -8.21 9.12 10.88
C ALA A 82 -9.27 8.13 11.40
N GLU A 83 -10.50 8.60 11.44
CA GLU A 83 -11.68 7.90 11.91
C GLU A 83 -12.02 6.72 10.99
N ALA A 84 -11.92 6.91 9.67
CA ALA A 84 -12.13 5.85 8.69
C ALA A 84 -11.13 4.70 8.87
N ALA A 85 -9.86 5.02 9.11
CA ALA A 85 -8.83 4.00 9.39
C ALA A 85 -9.18 3.16 10.63
N SER A 86 -9.63 3.78 11.71
CA SER A 86 -10.03 3.07 12.93
C SER A 86 -11.32 2.27 12.78
N ALA A 87 -12.26 2.74 11.96
CA ALA A 87 -13.51 2.04 11.68
C ALA A 87 -13.30 0.79 10.81
N ILE A 88 -12.39 0.87 9.84
CA ILE A 88 -12.08 -0.23 8.91
C ILE A 88 -11.13 -1.25 9.53
N LEU A 89 -10.15 -0.79 10.32
CA LEU A 89 -9.21 -1.65 11.03
C LEU A 89 -9.81 -2.18 12.33
N ASP A 90 -10.94 -2.88 12.21
CA ASP A 90 -11.57 -3.56 13.33
C ASP A 90 -10.71 -4.74 13.85
N THR A 91 -11.11 -5.32 14.96
CA THR A 91 -10.38 -6.43 15.58
C THR A 91 -10.27 -7.66 14.66
N ARG A 92 -11.24 -7.89 13.78
CA ARG A 92 -11.23 -9.06 12.88
C ARG A 92 -10.27 -8.83 11.70
N VAL A 93 -10.28 -7.63 11.12
CA VAL A 93 -9.39 -7.22 10.04
C VAL A 93 -7.95 -7.21 10.51
N THR A 94 -7.68 -6.63 11.67
CA THR A 94 -6.32 -6.60 12.27
C THR A 94 -5.79 -7.98 12.60
N GLN A 95 -6.63 -8.89 13.11
CA GLN A 95 -6.27 -10.30 13.30
C GLN A 95 -5.97 -11.02 11.98
N ALA A 96 -6.77 -10.79 10.94
CA ALA A 96 -6.54 -11.37 9.62
C ALA A 96 -5.23 -10.87 9.00
N ILE A 97 -4.98 -9.56 9.03
CA ILE A 97 -3.72 -8.97 8.55
C ILE A 97 -2.54 -9.52 9.36
N THR A 98 -2.68 -9.67 10.67
CA THR A 98 -1.64 -10.23 11.53
C THR A 98 -1.31 -11.68 11.13
N LYS A 99 -2.34 -12.50 10.93
CA LYS A 99 -2.21 -13.92 10.54
C LYS A 99 -1.52 -14.08 9.17
N TYR A 100 -1.80 -13.18 8.24
CA TYR A 100 -1.28 -13.23 6.86
C TYR A 100 -0.23 -12.15 6.57
N SER A 101 0.38 -11.58 7.61
CA SER A 101 1.30 -10.44 7.51
C SER A 101 2.53 -10.68 6.62
N GLN A 102 2.93 -11.94 6.45
CA GLN A 102 4.03 -12.33 5.56
C GLN A 102 3.63 -12.36 4.09
N LEU A 103 2.32 -12.41 3.79
CA LEU A 103 1.76 -12.52 2.44
C LEU A 103 1.20 -11.19 1.93
N VAL A 104 0.79 -10.30 2.84
CA VAL A 104 0.18 -9.01 2.50
C VAL A 104 1.25 -7.94 2.42
N ASP A 105 1.51 -7.43 1.20
CA ASP A 105 2.44 -6.31 0.99
C ASP A 105 1.78 -4.95 1.22
N TYR A 106 0.61 -4.75 0.62
CA TYR A 106 -0.22 -3.56 0.85
C TYR A 106 -1.71 -3.82 0.54
N ILE A 107 -2.55 -2.98 1.14
CA ILE A 107 -3.97 -2.82 0.87
C ILE A 107 -4.16 -1.33 0.55
N HIS A 108 -4.83 -1.01 -0.54
CA HIS A 108 -5.11 0.35 -0.94
C HIS A 108 -6.58 0.48 -1.37
N ILE A 109 -7.28 1.40 -0.72
CA ILE A 109 -8.67 1.77 -0.98
C ILE A 109 -8.65 3.24 -1.35
N SER A 110 -9.23 3.56 -2.50
CA SER A 110 -9.25 4.92 -3.04
C SER A 110 -10.46 5.10 -3.94
N ASP A 111 -11.19 6.17 -3.69
CA ASP A 111 -12.29 6.68 -4.52
C ASP A 111 -11.78 7.59 -5.66
N GLN A 112 -10.56 8.14 -5.51
CA GLN A 112 -9.89 9.03 -6.48
C GLN A 112 -8.68 8.35 -7.14
N TYR A 113 -8.75 7.03 -7.36
CA TYR A 113 -7.65 6.29 -7.94
C TYR A 113 -7.31 6.81 -9.34
N SER A 114 -6.17 7.50 -9.42
CA SER A 114 -5.68 8.19 -10.62
C SER A 114 -4.50 7.47 -11.28
N GLY A 115 -4.15 6.28 -10.77
CA GLY A 115 -3.03 5.49 -11.26
C GLY A 115 -1.66 5.96 -10.75
N PRO A 116 -0.58 5.32 -11.25
CA PRO A 116 0.78 5.74 -10.90
C PRO A 116 1.07 7.13 -11.47
N LYS A 117 1.78 7.96 -10.69
CA LYS A 117 2.27 9.27 -11.14
C LYS A 117 3.07 9.09 -12.43
N GLN A 118 2.68 9.81 -13.48
CA GLN A 118 3.48 9.90 -14.69
C GLN A 118 4.80 10.59 -14.34
N GLN A 119 5.90 9.88 -14.58
CA GLN A 119 7.27 10.25 -14.21
C GLN A 119 7.90 11.18 -15.23
#